data_AF-A0A5E4FVA6-F1
#
_entry.id   AF-A0A5E4FVA6-F1
#
_cell.length_a   1.000
_cell.length_b   1.000
_cell.length_c   1.000
_cell.angle_alpha   90.00
_cell.angle_beta   90.00
_cell.angle_gamma   90.00
#
_symmetry.space_group_name_H-M   'P 1'
#
loop_
_entity.id
_entity.type
_entity.pdbx_description
1 polymer ?
#
loop_
_entity_poly.entity_id
_entity_poly.type
_entity_poly.pdbx_seq_one_letter_code
_entity_poly.pdbx_strand_id
1 'polypeptide(L)'
;MMENIYQGEENKFKNCLAVCNITYAMTAASLTELAASLGILVSELSEEPAWKGKVITLGPLPDKLPLLHSIQGSDLKSRYDFVIRTCSNSYSRGVDFDQVCDLIPEVAVNNNLKAEQMIKKVFVFTDSVRFGGCSTSWKTLYEAKRSKFKEQEEPHPGVTLLRGNSNTLIKSFLDNGGEISRHQIMEAAIANKEYQTLSVVD
;
A
#
# COMPACT_ATOMS: atom_id res chain seq x y z
N MET A 1 -3.36 6.95 20.21
CA MET A 1 -3.37 6.91 18.72
C MET A 1 -3.93 5.59 18.19
N MET A 2 -3.59 4.42 18.76
CA MET A 2 -4.25 3.15 18.39
C MET A 2 -5.69 2.99 18.94
N GLU A 3 -6.01 3.63 20.07
CA GLU A 3 -7.35 3.54 20.68
C GLU A 3 -8.47 4.22 19.87
N ASN A 4 -8.13 5.19 19.00
CA ASN A 4 -9.12 5.87 18.16
C ASN A 4 -9.49 5.08 16.90
N ILE A 5 -8.80 3.97 16.60
CA ILE A 5 -9.16 3.07 15.48
C ILE A 5 -10.31 2.12 15.88
N TYR A 6 -10.57 1.96 17.19
CA TYR A 6 -11.56 1.03 17.74
C TYR A 6 -12.78 1.71 18.38
N GLN A 7 -12.83 3.06 18.41
CA GLN A 7 -13.97 3.79 18.97
C GLN A 7 -15.06 4.00 17.91
N GLY A 8 -16.01 3.06 17.84
CA GLY A 8 -17.35 3.25 17.25
C GLY A 8 -17.45 3.44 15.73
N GLU A 9 -16.34 3.69 15.02
CA GLU A 9 -16.31 3.72 13.56
C GLU A 9 -16.12 2.32 12.97
N GLU A 10 -16.79 2.04 11.86
CA GLU A 10 -16.63 0.81 11.08
C GLU A 10 -15.15 0.60 10.71
N ASN A 11 -14.61 -0.62 10.85
CA ASN A 11 -13.23 -0.92 10.48
C ASN A 11 -12.99 -0.60 9.00
N LYS A 12 -12.31 0.52 8.74
CA LYS A 12 -12.07 1.05 7.39
C LYS A 12 -11.07 0.21 6.57
N PHE A 13 -10.34 -0.68 7.24
CA PHE A 13 -9.34 -1.58 6.64
C PHE A 13 -9.82 -3.03 6.52
N LYS A 14 -11.14 -3.28 6.69
CA LYS A 14 -11.71 -4.61 6.43
C LYS A 14 -11.39 -5.09 5.01
N ASN A 15 -11.10 -6.38 4.88
CA ASN A 15 -10.79 -7.03 3.59
C ASN A 15 -9.66 -6.32 2.79
N CYS A 16 -8.65 -5.81 3.51
CA CYS A 16 -7.46 -5.20 2.91
C CYS A 16 -6.28 -6.16 2.92
N LEU A 17 -5.38 -6.01 1.95
CA LEU A 17 -4.15 -6.79 1.86
C LEU A 17 -2.95 -5.87 1.65
N ALA A 18 -1.89 -6.10 2.43
CA ALA A 18 -0.61 -5.46 2.24
C ALA A 18 0.28 -6.26 1.29
N VAL A 19 0.94 -5.56 0.38
CA VAL A 19 2.06 -6.05 -0.43
C VAL A 19 3.27 -5.20 -0.08
N CYS A 20 4.35 -5.83 0.38
CA CYS A 20 5.57 -5.14 0.75
C CYS A 20 6.71 -5.53 -0.18
N ASN A 21 7.31 -4.53 -0.83
CA ASN A 21 8.48 -4.69 -1.69
C ASN A 21 9.62 -3.82 -1.15
N ILE A 22 10.45 -4.38 -0.28
CA ILE A 22 11.55 -3.64 0.35
C ILE A 22 12.81 -3.86 -0.47
N THR A 23 13.11 -2.92 -1.36
CA THR A 23 14.32 -3.00 -2.19
C THR A 23 15.53 -2.42 -1.46
N TYR A 24 16.72 -2.65 -2.03
CA TYR A 24 17.93 -1.97 -1.58
C TYR A 24 17.80 -0.43 -1.60
N ALA A 25 17.11 0.14 -2.59
CA ALA A 25 16.95 1.59 -2.69
C ALA A 25 16.01 2.15 -1.61
N MET A 26 14.96 1.42 -1.20
CA MET A 26 14.19 1.77 0.00
C MET A 26 15.04 1.78 1.27
N THR A 27 15.94 0.81 1.38
CA THR A 27 16.84 0.68 2.53
C THR A 27 17.84 1.83 2.58
N ALA A 28 18.44 2.18 1.44
CA ALA A 28 19.35 3.31 1.32
C ALA A 28 18.66 4.67 1.61
N ALA A 29 17.36 4.78 1.32
CA ALA A 29 16.57 5.98 1.56
C ALA A 29 15.89 6.05 2.94
N SER A 30 16.18 5.09 3.84
CA SER A 30 15.55 5.00 5.18
C SER A 30 14.02 4.92 5.14
N LEU A 31 13.44 4.38 4.07
CA LEU A 31 11.98 4.18 3.92
C LEU A 31 11.51 2.78 4.34
N THR A 32 12.46 1.87 4.56
CA THR A 32 12.21 0.48 4.95
C THR A 32 11.35 0.35 6.20
N GLU A 33 11.66 1.13 7.23
CA GLU A 33 10.93 1.10 8.51
C GLU A 33 9.47 1.49 8.32
N LEU A 34 9.21 2.54 7.55
CA LEU A 34 7.88 3.04 7.26
C LEU A 34 7.06 2.01 6.47
N ALA A 35 7.63 1.45 5.40
CA ALA A 35 6.93 0.49 4.56
C ALA A 35 6.62 -0.81 5.31
N ALA A 36 7.56 -1.32 6.09
CA ALA A 36 7.33 -2.49 6.93
C ALA A 36 6.27 -2.22 8.00
N SER A 37 6.32 -1.04 8.65
CA SER A 37 5.34 -0.65 9.67
C SER A 37 3.92 -0.52 9.10
N LEU A 38 3.76 0.12 7.94
CA LEU A 38 2.47 0.23 7.26
C LEU A 38 1.97 -1.13 6.77
N GLY A 39 2.87 -1.99 6.28
CA GLY A 39 2.54 -3.37 5.91
C GLY A 39 1.96 -4.15 7.08
N ILE A 40 2.65 -4.15 8.23
CA ILE A 40 2.18 -4.81 9.45
C ILE A 40 0.85 -4.22 9.89
N LEU A 41 0.73 -2.89 9.90
CA LEU A 41 -0.49 -2.21 10.33
C LEU A 41 -1.71 -2.64 9.48
N VAL A 42 -1.60 -2.60 8.15
CA VAL A 42 -2.68 -3.03 7.25
C VAL A 42 -3.00 -4.51 7.46
N SER A 43 -1.99 -5.36 7.61
CA SER A 43 -2.18 -6.78 7.88
C SER A 43 -2.94 -7.02 9.20
N GLU A 44 -2.64 -6.29 10.26
CA GLU A 44 -3.31 -6.42 11.57
C GLU A 44 -4.73 -5.84 11.59
N LEU A 45 -4.97 -4.76 10.84
CA LEU A 45 -6.28 -4.12 10.75
C LEU A 45 -7.24 -4.82 9.78
N SER A 46 -6.75 -5.73 8.94
CA SER A 46 -7.61 -6.54 8.07
C SER A 46 -8.53 -7.48 8.88
N GLU A 47 -9.60 -7.97 8.26
CA GLU A 47 -10.62 -8.75 8.97
C GLU A 47 -10.20 -10.23 9.14
N GLU A 48 -10.47 -10.81 10.31
CA GLU A 48 -10.35 -12.26 10.53
C GLU A 48 -11.41 -13.01 9.71
N PRO A 49 -11.18 -14.27 9.30
CA PRO A 49 -9.97 -15.09 9.49
C PRO A 49 -9.09 -15.22 8.23
N ALA A 50 -9.50 -14.64 7.09
CA ALA A 50 -8.93 -14.99 5.80
C ALA A 50 -7.65 -14.24 5.45
N TRP A 51 -7.50 -12.98 5.88
CA TRP A 51 -6.41 -12.10 5.42
C TRP A 51 -5.66 -11.39 6.54
N LYS A 52 -6.23 -11.38 7.75
CA LYS A 52 -5.57 -10.79 8.92
C LYS A 52 -4.22 -11.45 9.20
N GLY A 53 -3.24 -10.61 9.53
CA GLY A 53 -1.86 -11.00 9.80
C GLY A 53 -1.11 -11.51 8.56
N LYS A 54 -1.64 -11.34 7.35
CA LYS A 54 -0.99 -11.79 6.12
C LYS A 54 -0.43 -10.64 5.29
N VAL A 55 0.70 -10.88 4.65
CA VAL A 55 1.39 -9.95 3.74
C VAL A 55 1.85 -10.70 2.50
N ILE A 56 1.71 -10.09 1.33
CA ILE A 56 2.33 -10.60 0.12
C ILE A 56 3.76 -10.08 0.04
N THR A 57 4.69 -11.01 -0.20
CA THR A 57 6.07 -10.69 -0.56
C THR A 57 6.29 -10.95 -2.03
N LEU A 58 7.21 -10.18 -2.60
CA LEU A 58 7.69 -10.43 -3.95
C LEU A 58 8.99 -11.19 -3.80
N GLY A 59 9.05 -12.35 -4.45
CA GLY A 59 10.17 -13.26 -4.31
C GLY A 59 11.51 -12.56 -4.57
N PRO A 60 12.60 -12.98 -3.89
CA PRO A 60 13.90 -12.34 -4.04
C PRO A 60 14.54 -12.61 -5.41
N LEU A 61 13.91 -13.37 -6.30
CA LEU A 61 14.43 -13.76 -7.61
C LEU A 61 13.44 -13.43 -8.72
N PRO A 62 13.90 -13.11 -9.94
CA PRO A 62 13.05 -12.73 -11.06
C PRO A 62 12.00 -13.78 -11.46
N ASP A 63 12.27 -15.04 -11.14
CA ASP A 63 11.49 -16.21 -11.56
C ASP A 63 10.60 -16.78 -10.44
N LYS A 64 10.59 -16.13 -9.26
CA LYS A 64 9.73 -16.53 -8.14
C LYS A 64 8.46 -15.69 -8.13
N LEU A 65 7.32 -16.39 -8.09
CA LEU A 65 6.00 -15.80 -7.94
C LEU A 65 5.86 -15.09 -6.57
N PRO A 66 4.96 -14.10 -6.45
CA PRO A 66 4.57 -13.56 -5.16
C PRO A 66 4.06 -14.68 -4.25
N LEU A 67 4.33 -14.56 -2.96
CA LEU A 67 3.81 -15.49 -1.96
C LEU A 67 3.07 -14.72 -0.87
N LEU A 68 1.97 -15.32 -0.40
CA LEU A 68 1.26 -14.87 0.78
C LEU A 68 1.90 -15.49 2.02
N HIS A 69 2.36 -14.65 2.95
CA HIS A 69 2.94 -15.07 4.21
C HIS A 69 2.08 -14.66 5.39
N SER A 70 1.90 -15.57 6.35
CA SER A 70 1.42 -15.20 7.68
C SER A 70 2.57 -14.61 8.48
N ILE A 71 2.43 -13.37 8.94
CA ILE A 71 3.43 -12.66 9.73
C ILE A 71 3.64 -13.41 11.05
N GLN A 72 4.89 -13.75 11.35
CA GLN A 72 5.27 -14.47 12.57
C GLN A 72 5.89 -13.52 13.59
N GLY A 73 5.64 -13.78 14.88
CA GLY A 73 6.24 -13.03 16.00
C GLY A 73 5.23 -12.65 17.07
N SER A 74 5.62 -12.76 18.35
CA SER A 74 4.78 -12.43 19.49
C SER A 74 4.66 -10.93 19.74
N ASP A 75 5.71 -10.17 19.40
CA ASP A 75 5.83 -8.73 19.63
C ASP A 75 6.09 -7.97 18.33
N LEU A 76 5.99 -6.64 18.38
CA LEU A 76 6.16 -5.79 17.21
C LEU A 76 7.56 -5.95 16.58
N LYS A 77 8.60 -6.12 17.39
CA LYS A 77 9.98 -6.24 16.91
C LYS A 77 10.16 -7.53 16.11
N SER A 78 9.71 -8.66 16.64
CA SER A 78 9.79 -9.95 15.96
C SER A 78 8.96 -9.99 14.67
N ARG A 79 7.79 -9.37 14.64
CA ARG A 79 6.98 -9.21 13.41
C ARG A 79 7.66 -8.30 12.39
N TYR A 80 8.24 -7.20 12.85
CA TYR A 80 9.06 -6.31 12.03
C TYR A 80 10.23 -7.07 11.40
N ASP A 81 11.02 -7.78 12.21
CA ASP A 81 12.15 -8.59 11.74
C ASP A 81 11.70 -9.66 10.73
N PHE A 82 10.53 -10.27 10.94
CA PHE A 82 9.93 -11.20 9.97
C PHE A 82 9.63 -10.52 8.63
N VAL A 83 8.94 -9.37 8.65
CA VAL A 83 8.57 -8.61 7.46
C VAL A 83 9.81 -8.14 6.71
N ILE A 84 10.80 -7.59 7.40
CA ILE A 84 12.08 -7.19 6.80
C ILE A 84 12.74 -8.40 6.13
N ARG A 85 12.92 -9.51 6.84
CA ARG A 85 13.58 -10.69 6.30
C ARG A 85 12.88 -11.27 5.08
N THR A 86 11.54 -11.23 5.06
CA THR A 86 10.75 -11.92 4.03
C THR A 86 10.41 -11.01 2.84
N CYS A 87 10.24 -9.70 3.07
CA CYS A 87 9.86 -8.72 2.05
C CYS A 87 11.07 -8.00 1.44
N SER A 88 12.27 -8.15 2.02
CA SER A 88 13.49 -7.57 1.47
C SER A 88 13.99 -8.38 0.28
N ASN A 89 14.35 -7.69 -0.79
CA ASN A 89 15.04 -8.28 -1.91
C ASN A 89 16.25 -7.46 -2.34
N SER A 90 17.30 -8.16 -2.81
CA SER A 90 18.57 -7.57 -3.22
C SER A 90 18.51 -6.86 -4.57
N TYR A 91 17.34 -6.82 -5.22
CA TYR A 91 17.18 -6.34 -6.58
C TYR A 91 16.37 -5.05 -6.61
N SER A 92 16.59 -4.21 -7.62
CA SER A 92 15.76 -3.03 -7.90
C SER A 92 14.57 -3.37 -8.80
N ARG A 93 13.97 -4.55 -8.58
CA ARG A 93 12.83 -4.99 -9.38
C ARG A 93 11.56 -4.45 -8.73
N GLY A 94 10.78 -3.73 -9.52
CA GLY A 94 9.48 -3.25 -9.07
C GLY A 94 8.45 -4.36 -9.02
N VAL A 95 7.34 -4.06 -8.36
CA VAL A 95 6.22 -4.99 -8.16
C VAL A 95 5.55 -5.36 -9.47
N ASP A 96 5.49 -6.66 -9.78
CA ASP A 96 4.65 -7.20 -10.85
C ASP A 96 3.22 -7.35 -10.33
N PHE A 97 2.39 -6.36 -10.63
CA PHE A 97 1.01 -6.29 -10.14
C PHE A 97 0.13 -7.39 -10.72
N ASP A 98 0.41 -7.86 -11.94
CA ASP A 98 -0.40 -8.90 -12.58
C ASP A 98 -0.31 -10.20 -11.76
N GLN A 99 0.90 -10.55 -11.31
CA GLN A 99 1.11 -11.72 -10.46
C GLN A 99 0.45 -11.59 -9.08
N VAL A 100 0.39 -10.38 -8.52
CA VAL A 100 -0.32 -10.13 -7.26
C VAL A 100 -1.83 -10.32 -7.46
N CYS A 101 -2.37 -9.82 -8.56
CA CYS A 101 -3.77 -9.97 -8.93
C CYS A 101 -4.15 -11.44 -9.19
N ASP A 102 -3.26 -12.24 -9.77
CA ASP A 102 -3.47 -13.68 -10.00
C ASP A 102 -3.43 -14.51 -8.70
N LEU A 103 -2.59 -14.13 -7.74
CA LEU A 103 -2.44 -14.82 -6.46
C LEU A 103 -3.69 -14.71 -5.58
N ILE A 104 -4.39 -13.57 -5.59
CA ILE A 104 -5.53 -13.32 -4.69
C ILE A 104 -6.69 -14.32 -4.94
N PRO A 105 -7.17 -14.52 -6.18
CA PRO A 105 -8.16 -15.55 -6.50
C PRO A 105 -7.67 -16.97 -6.17
N GLU A 106 -6.40 -17.28 -6.42
CA GLU A 106 -5.83 -18.60 -6.12
C GLU A 106 -5.94 -18.91 -4.62
N VAL A 107 -5.51 -17.97 -3.76
CA VAL A 107 -5.64 -18.10 -2.31
C VAL A 107 -7.10 -18.22 -1.91
N ALA A 108 -8.00 -17.45 -2.52
CA ALA A 108 -9.42 -17.50 -2.20
C ALA A 108 -10.05 -18.86 -2.50
N VAL A 109 -9.74 -19.44 -3.67
CA VAL A 109 -10.19 -20.78 -4.06
C VAL A 109 -9.61 -21.84 -3.11
N ASN A 110 -8.30 -21.79 -2.85
CA ASN A 110 -7.62 -22.77 -2.00
C ASN A 110 -8.14 -22.75 -0.54
N ASN A 111 -8.65 -21.63 -0.06
CA ASN A 111 -9.20 -21.47 1.29
C ASN A 111 -10.74 -21.48 1.34
N ASN A 112 -11.43 -21.74 0.21
CA ASN A 112 -12.89 -21.73 0.10
C ASN A 112 -13.54 -20.44 0.65
N LEU A 113 -12.96 -19.29 0.30
CA LEU A 113 -13.44 -17.99 0.78
C LEU A 113 -14.78 -17.61 0.12
N LYS A 114 -15.65 -16.97 0.91
CA LYS A 114 -16.89 -16.38 0.40
C LYS A 114 -16.62 -15.01 -0.24
N ALA A 115 -17.54 -14.55 -1.08
CA ALA A 115 -17.44 -13.26 -1.76
C ALA A 115 -17.25 -12.09 -0.78
N GLU A 116 -17.86 -12.16 0.40
CA GLU A 116 -17.76 -11.11 1.42
C GLU A 116 -16.37 -11.02 2.05
N GLN A 117 -15.62 -12.12 2.01
CA GLN A 117 -14.26 -12.27 2.54
C GLN A 117 -13.19 -11.97 1.47
N MET A 118 -13.58 -11.66 0.24
CA MET A 118 -12.62 -11.30 -0.82
C MET A 118 -11.97 -9.95 -0.54
N ILE A 119 -10.70 -9.83 -0.94
CA ILE A 119 -9.96 -8.57 -0.86
C ILE A 119 -10.66 -7.49 -1.67
N LYS A 120 -10.88 -6.33 -1.03
CA LYS A 120 -11.49 -5.14 -1.64
C LYS A 120 -10.46 -4.05 -1.94
N LYS A 121 -9.37 -3.98 -1.17
CA LYS A 121 -8.30 -2.99 -1.34
C LYS A 121 -6.94 -3.66 -1.15
N VAL A 122 -6.02 -3.35 -2.07
CA VAL A 122 -4.62 -3.80 -1.99
C VAL A 122 -3.73 -2.58 -1.79
N PHE A 123 -2.92 -2.59 -0.74
CA PHE A 123 -1.94 -1.54 -0.45
C PHE A 123 -0.55 -2.05 -0.80
N VAL A 124 0.09 -1.40 -1.75
CA VAL A 124 1.44 -1.78 -2.21
C VAL A 124 2.45 -0.75 -1.74
N PHE A 125 3.33 -1.17 -0.83
CA PHE A 125 4.41 -0.35 -0.29
C PHE A 125 5.71 -0.69 -1.02
N THR A 126 6.17 0.24 -1.87
CA THR A 126 7.35 0.06 -2.72
C THR A 126 7.95 1.40 -3.14
N ASP A 127 9.24 1.42 -3.47
CA ASP A 127 9.90 2.53 -4.18
C ASP A 127 9.85 2.41 -5.70
N SER A 128 9.47 1.25 -6.22
CA SER A 128 9.51 0.95 -7.64
C SER A 128 8.31 0.08 -8.04
N VAL A 129 7.54 0.59 -8.99
CA VAL A 129 6.44 -0.16 -9.59
C VAL A 129 6.87 -0.62 -10.99
N ARG A 130 6.68 -1.91 -11.31
CA ARG A 130 6.89 -2.43 -12.67
C ARG A 130 5.62 -3.09 -13.17
N PHE A 131 4.91 -2.43 -14.06
CA PHE A 131 3.75 -3.05 -14.71
C PHE A 131 4.22 -4.10 -15.73
N GLY A 132 3.74 -5.34 -15.59
CA GLY A 132 4.00 -6.45 -16.49
C GLY A 132 3.54 -6.16 -17.92
N GLY A 133 4.14 -6.86 -18.89
CA GLY A 133 4.04 -6.58 -20.33
C GLY A 133 2.70 -6.92 -21.01
N CYS A 134 1.63 -7.21 -20.28
CA CYS A 134 0.30 -7.46 -20.84
C CYS A 134 -0.75 -7.00 -19.80
N SER A 135 -1.27 -5.78 -19.84
CA SER A 135 -2.07 -5.24 -20.94
C SER A 135 -1.61 -3.83 -21.32
N THR A 136 -1.68 -3.56 -22.62
CA THR A 136 -1.34 -2.32 -23.31
C THR A 136 -1.99 -1.04 -22.75
N SER A 137 -2.84 -1.11 -21.71
CA SER A 137 -3.39 0.06 -21.01
C SER A 137 -2.46 0.60 -19.91
N TRP A 138 -1.83 -0.22 -19.07
CA TRP A 138 -1.21 0.26 -17.82
C TRP A 138 0.19 0.86 -18.00
N LYS A 139 0.99 0.28 -18.91
CA LYS A 139 2.31 0.83 -19.27
C LYS A 139 2.18 2.14 -20.03
N THR A 140 1.28 2.18 -21.01
CA THR A 140 0.88 3.40 -21.75
C THR A 140 0.35 4.46 -20.79
N LEU A 141 -0.40 4.05 -19.77
CA LEU A 141 -0.92 4.92 -18.72
C LEU A 141 0.18 5.47 -17.80
N TYR A 142 1.14 4.65 -17.36
CA TYR A 142 2.26 5.13 -16.55
C TYR A 142 3.12 6.13 -17.32
N GLU A 143 3.41 5.85 -18.60
CA GLU A 143 4.14 6.76 -19.49
C GLU A 143 3.32 8.04 -19.79
N ALA A 144 1.99 7.92 -19.92
CA ALA A 144 1.07 9.06 -20.00
C ALA A 144 1.02 9.86 -18.70
N LYS A 145 1.01 9.23 -17.51
CA LYS A 145 1.06 9.88 -16.20
C LYS A 145 2.39 10.60 -16.00
N ARG A 146 3.53 9.97 -16.35
CA ARG A 146 4.87 10.58 -16.30
C ARG A 146 4.98 11.83 -17.18
N SER A 147 4.36 11.82 -18.35
CA SER A 147 4.35 12.98 -19.28
C SER A 147 3.30 14.05 -18.92
N LYS A 148 2.21 13.68 -18.22
CA LYS A 148 1.11 14.58 -17.81
C LYS A 148 1.19 15.13 -16.38
N PHE A 149 2.30 14.96 -15.67
CA PHE A 149 2.55 15.59 -14.34
C PHE A 149 2.57 17.13 -14.34
N LYS A 150 1.98 17.78 -15.35
CA LYS A 150 1.65 19.21 -15.35
C LYS A 150 0.20 19.55 -15.02
N GLU A 151 -0.79 18.69 -15.20
CA GLU A 151 -2.19 19.03 -14.86
C GLU A 151 -3.10 17.82 -15.11
N GLN A 152 -4.21 17.75 -14.36
CA GLN A 152 -5.37 16.85 -14.50
C GLN A 152 -5.49 15.55 -13.65
N GLU A 153 -6.77 15.30 -13.35
CA GLU A 153 -7.41 14.34 -12.44
C GLU A 153 -7.10 12.85 -12.69
N GLU A 154 -7.50 12.02 -11.72
CA GLU A 154 -7.23 10.58 -11.62
C GLU A 154 -7.63 9.80 -12.89
N PRO A 155 -6.66 9.26 -13.66
CA PRO A 155 -6.96 8.75 -15.01
C PRO A 155 -7.66 7.38 -15.05
N HIS A 156 -7.82 6.67 -13.91
CA HIS A 156 -8.48 5.37 -13.87
C HIS A 156 -9.28 5.13 -12.58
N PRO A 157 -10.56 4.74 -12.69
CA PRO A 157 -11.33 4.29 -11.53
C PRO A 157 -10.66 3.11 -10.83
N GLY A 158 -10.42 3.21 -9.52
CA GLY A 158 -9.99 2.09 -8.69
C GLY A 158 -8.49 1.96 -8.41
N VAL A 159 -7.61 2.80 -8.97
CA VAL A 159 -6.16 2.79 -8.63
C VAL A 159 -5.63 4.20 -8.38
N THR A 160 -5.10 4.40 -7.17
CA THR A 160 -4.46 5.65 -6.77
C THR A 160 -2.97 5.44 -6.53
N LEU A 161 -2.13 6.27 -7.17
CA LEU A 161 -0.68 6.28 -6.94
C LEU A 161 -0.32 7.45 -6.02
N LEU A 162 0.36 7.14 -4.92
CA LEU A 162 0.82 8.12 -3.95
C LEU A 162 2.34 8.08 -3.86
N ARG A 163 2.96 9.24 -3.70
CA ARG A 163 4.41 9.38 -3.52
C ARG A 163 4.70 10.28 -2.33
N GLY A 164 5.71 9.91 -1.55
CA GLY A 164 6.15 10.67 -0.38
C GLY A 164 5.70 10.03 0.94
N ASN A 165 6.10 10.65 2.05
CA ASN A 165 5.95 10.11 3.40
C ASN A 165 5.62 11.19 4.44
N SER A 166 4.80 12.20 4.09
CA SER A 166 4.47 13.29 5.01
C SER A 166 3.52 12.84 6.14
N ASN A 167 3.59 13.51 7.29
CA ASN A 167 2.65 13.27 8.41
C ASN A 167 1.19 13.46 7.97
N THR A 168 0.92 14.44 7.12
CA THR A 168 -0.41 14.70 6.54
C THR A 168 -0.89 13.51 5.70
N LEU A 169 0.00 12.92 4.89
CA LEU A 169 -0.32 11.76 4.07
C LEU A 169 -0.60 10.52 4.94
N ILE A 170 0.25 10.24 5.93
CA ILE A 170 0.07 9.10 6.84
C ILE A 170 -1.21 9.28 7.65
N LYS A 171 -1.48 10.48 8.15
CA LYS A 171 -2.72 10.77 8.88
C LYS A 171 -3.95 10.57 7.98
N SER A 172 -3.95 11.13 6.78
CA SER A 172 -5.06 10.96 5.83
C SER A 172 -5.25 9.49 5.43
N PHE A 173 -4.16 8.73 5.27
CA PHE A 173 -4.22 7.29 5.02
C PHE A 173 -4.98 6.56 6.12
N LEU A 174 -4.69 6.86 7.39
CA LEU A 174 -5.33 6.22 8.54
C LEU A 174 -6.79 6.67 8.69
N ASP A 175 -7.03 7.98 8.61
CA ASP A 175 -8.35 8.58 8.84
C ASP A 175 -9.38 8.14 7.78
N ASN A 176 -8.92 7.83 6.56
CA ASN A 176 -9.79 7.51 5.43
C ASN A 176 -9.74 6.04 4.98
N GLY A 177 -9.16 5.12 5.76
CA GLY A 177 -9.07 3.70 5.36
C GLY A 177 -8.26 3.48 4.08
N GLY A 178 -7.22 4.29 3.91
CA GLY A 178 -6.33 4.31 2.76
C GLY A 178 -6.91 4.95 1.49
N GLU A 179 -8.14 5.49 1.53
CA GLU A 179 -8.68 6.29 0.45
C GLU A 179 -8.13 7.72 0.53
N ILE A 180 -7.26 8.06 -0.42
CA ILE A 180 -6.62 9.37 -0.44
C ILE A 180 -6.75 9.99 -1.82
N SER A 181 -7.31 11.18 -1.89
CA SER A 181 -7.31 12.01 -3.10
C SER A 181 -6.31 13.18 -2.96
N ARG A 182 -5.79 13.68 -4.09
CA ARG A 182 -4.90 14.86 -4.08
C ARG A 182 -5.58 16.07 -3.47
N HIS A 183 -6.88 16.28 -3.75
CA HIS A 183 -7.65 17.38 -3.17
C HIS A 183 -7.70 17.26 -1.65
N GLN A 184 -7.99 16.08 -1.09
CA GLN A 184 -7.98 15.89 0.37
C GLN A 184 -6.60 16.16 1.00
N ILE A 185 -5.51 15.71 0.36
CA ILE A 185 -4.16 15.99 0.87
C ILE A 185 -3.86 17.49 0.81
N MET A 186 -4.21 18.15 -0.30
CA MET A 186 -3.99 19.58 -0.50
C MET A 186 -4.76 20.38 0.55
N GLU A 187 -6.05 20.14 0.68
CA GLU A 187 -6.92 20.76 1.69
C GLU A 187 -6.36 20.54 3.11
N ALA A 188 -5.95 19.31 3.43
CA ALA A 188 -5.36 19.00 4.74
C ALA A 188 -4.02 19.70 4.98
N ALA A 189 -3.21 19.91 3.93
CA ALA A 189 -1.92 20.60 4.03
C ALA A 189 -2.10 22.10 4.28
N ILE A 190 -3.11 22.74 3.69
CA ILE A 190 -3.40 24.18 3.82
C ILE A 190 -4.36 24.50 4.97
N ALA A 191 -5.02 23.50 5.57
CA ALA A 191 -5.87 23.68 6.74
C ALA A 191 -5.10 24.06 8.02
N ASN A 192 -3.77 24.00 8.02
CA ASN A 192 -2.97 24.42 9.18
C ASN A 192 -3.11 25.93 9.41
N LYS A 193 -3.22 26.35 10.68
CA LYS A 193 -3.45 27.75 11.10
C LYS A 193 -2.44 28.73 10.51
N GLU A 194 -1.22 28.26 10.26
CA GLU A 194 -0.14 29.04 9.65
C GLU A 194 -0.45 29.47 8.20
N TYR A 195 -1.24 28.70 7.45
CA TYR A 195 -1.65 29.04 6.08
C TYR A 195 -2.98 29.79 6.03
N GLN A 196 -3.75 29.80 7.12
CA GLN A 196 -5.03 30.53 7.21
C GLN A 196 -4.85 32.05 7.28
N THR A 197 -3.64 32.53 7.59
CA THR A 197 -3.29 33.95 7.60
C THR A 197 -2.76 34.46 6.26
N LEU A 198 -2.53 33.55 5.30
CA LEU A 198 -2.06 33.91 3.97
C LEU A 198 -3.22 34.45 3.13
N SER A 199 -2.97 35.56 2.45
CA SER A 199 -3.89 36.14 1.47
C SER A 199 -3.33 35.90 0.07
N VAL A 200 -4.20 35.46 -0.84
CA VAL A 200 -3.87 35.40 -2.27
C VAL A 200 -4.02 36.81 -2.81
N VAL A 201 -2.93 37.36 -3.37
CA VAL A 201 -2.92 38.67 -4.01
C VAL A 201 -2.87 38.44 -5.52
N ASP A 202 -3.78 39.12 -6.23
CA ASP A 202 -3.85 39.26 -7.70
C ASP A 202 -2.61 40.00 -8.23
#